data_AF-A0A944JBA2-F1
#
_entry.id   AF-A0A944JBA2-F1
#
_cell.length_a   1.000
_cell.length_b   1.000
_cell.length_c   1.000
_cell.angle_alpha   90.00
_cell.angle_beta   90.00
_cell.angle_gamma   90.00
#
_symmetry.space_group_name_H-M   'P 1'
#
loop_
_entity.id
_entity.type
_entity.pdbx_description
1 polymer ?
#
loop_
_entity_poly.entity_id
_entity_poly.type
_entity_poly.pdbx_seq_one_letter_code
_entity_poly.pdbx_strand_id
1 'polypeptide(L)'
;MNPIHIAETRARLSDDPQLYMLAYSAGWNAAADGGDLDEHARKVGLNGEAGFTEGVAAYRAKQATARDFVPGTPAHIQHLLEQR
;
A
#
# COMPACT_ATOMS: atom_id res chain seq x y z
N MET A 1 8.57 -9.31 1.03
CA MET A 1 7.68 -9.44 -0.14
C MET A 1 7.29 -8.03 -0.59
N ASN A 2 7.35 -7.71 -1.90
CA ASN A 2 7.03 -6.36 -2.42
C ASN A 2 5.51 -6.12 -2.35
N PRO A 3 5.01 -4.93 -1.94
CA PRO A 3 3.58 -4.61 -1.90
C PRO A 3 2.79 -4.99 -3.16
N ILE A 4 3.38 -4.82 -4.35
CA ILE A 4 2.71 -5.20 -5.61
C ILE A 4 2.46 -6.72 -5.72
N HIS A 5 3.39 -7.56 -5.24
CA HIS A 5 3.22 -9.01 -5.25
C HIS A 5 2.13 -9.48 -4.27
N ILE A 6 1.94 -8.75 -3.17
CA ILE A 6 0.84 -9.02 -2.21
C ILE A 6 -0.49 -8.69 -2.89
N ALA A 7 -0.57 -7.53 -3.55
CA ALA A 7 -1.75 -7.12 -4.30
C ALA A 7 -2.10 -8.12 -5.42
N GLU A 8 -1.13 -8.56 -6.22
CA GLU A 8 -1.35 -9.58 -7.28
C GLU A 8 -1.81 -10.93 -6.74
N THR A 9 -1.34 -11.32 -5.55
CA THR A 9 -1.78 -12.56 -4.91
C THR A 9 -3.23 -12.45 -4.45
N ARG A 10 -3.64 -11.30 -3.91
CA ARG A 10 -5.02 -11.06 -3.50
C ARG A 10 -5.95 -10.83 -4.68
N ALA A 11 -5.49 -10.18 -5.74
CA ALA A 11 -6.25 -10.01 -6.97
C ALA A 11 -6.68 -11.36 -7.56
N ARG A 12 -5.82 -12.38 -7.50
CA ARG A 12 -6.13 -13.75 -7.93
C ARG A 12 -7.23 -14.45 -7.12
N LEU A 13 -7.53 -13.94 -5.91
CA LEU A 13 -8.59 -14.42 -5.03
C LEU A 13 -9.85 -13.54 -5.09
N SER A 14 -9.81 -12.44 -5.85
CA SER A 14 -10.92 -11.52 -6.05
C SER A 14 -11.83 -12.00 -7.17
N ASP A 15 -13.12 -11.63 -7.10
CA ASP A 15 -14.11 -11.92 -8.14
C ASP A 15 -13.75 -11.23 -9.47
N ASP A 16 -13.13 -10.05 -9.41
CA ASP A 16 -12.56 -9.34 -10.55
C ASP A 16 -11.11 -8.91 -10.26
N PRO A 17 -10.11 -9.70 -10.73
CA PRO A 17 -8.70 -9.40 -10.53
C PRO A 17 -8.24 -8.11 -11.22
N GLN A 18 -8.84 -7.74 -12.36
CA GLN A 18 -8.44 -6.55 -13.11
C GLN A 18 -8.94 -5.28 -12.41
N LEU A 19 -10.20 -5.28 -11.99
CA LEU A 19 -10.77 -4.19 -11.21
C LEU A 19 -10.02 -4.01 -9.89
N TYR A 20 -9.66 -5.12 -9.22
CA TYR A 20 -8.88 -5.08 -8.00
C TYR A 20 -7.54 -4.37 -8.18
N MET A 21 -6.77 -4.74 -9.20
CA MET A 21 -5.44 -4.14 -9.45
C MET A 21 -5.52 -2.68 -9.92
N LEU A 22 -6.59 -2.33 -10.65
CA LEU A 22 -6.85 -0.96 -11.07
C LEU A 22 -7.19 -0.08 -9.87
N ALA A 23 -8.05 -0.58 -8.98
CA ALA A 23 -8.39 0.10 -7.74
C ALA A 23 -7.20 0.20 -6.78
N TYR A 24 -6.37 -0.85 -6.67
CA TYR A 24 -5.11 -0.82 -5.92
C TYR A 24 -4.18 0.29 -6.40
N SER A 25 -3.99 0.39 -7.72
CA SER A 25 -3.16 1.44 -8.30
C SER A 25 -3.73 2.84 -8.03
N ALA A 26 -5.06 2.98 -8.11
CA ALA A 26 -5.75 4.23 -7.79
C ALA A 26 -5.57 4.62 -6.31
N GLY A 27 -5.67 3.67 -5.38
CA GLY A 27 -5.46 3.90 -3.95
C GLY A 27 -4.02 4.28 -3.62
N TRP A 28 -3.05 3.62 -4.25
CA TRP A 28 -1.64 3.97 -4.12
C TRP A 28 -1.35 5.40 -4.57
N ASN A 29 -1.85 5.79 -5.75
CA ASN A 29 -1.64 7.12 -6.30
C ASN A 29 -2.36 8.20 -5.46
N ALA A 30 -3.61 7.95 -5.05
CA ALA A 30 -4.34 8.88 -4.19
C ALA A 30 -3.62 9.13 -2.86
N ALA A 31 -3.06 8.08 -2.26
CA ALA A 31 -2.25 8.19 -1.05
C ALA A 31 -0.92 8.93 -1.27
N ALA A 32 -0.34 8.82 -2.47
CA ALA A 32 0.88 9.53 -2.86
C ALA A 32 0.65 11.02 -3.13
N ASP A 33 -0.49 11.36 -3.74
CA ASP A 33 -0.87 12.74 -4.06
C ASP A 33 -1.25 13.55 -2.82
N GLY A 34 -1.64 12.86 -1.73
CA GLY A 34 -1.97 13.50 -0.45
C GLY A 34 -3.29 14.28 -0.45
N GLY A 35 -4.14 14.06 -1.45
CA GLY A 35 -5.47 14.67 -1.59
C GLY A 35 -6.55 14.00 -0.74
N ASP A 36 -7.80 14.36 -1.01
CA ASP A 36 -8.98 13.78 -0.34
C ASP A 36 -9.21 12.33 -0.78
N LEU A 37 -8.78 11.39 0.06
CA LEU A 37 -8.93 9.95 -0.18
C LEU A 37 -10.41 9.52 -0.25
N ASP A 38 -11.30 10.21 0.44
CA ASP A 38 -12.73 9.88 0.45
C ASP A 38 -13.40 10.31 -0.85
N GLU A 39 -12.91 11.38 -1.49
CA GLU A 39 -13.30 11.73 -2.86
C GLU A 39 -12.83 10.67 -3.86
N HIS A 40 -11.59 10.20 -3.73
CA HIS A 40 -11.06 9.14 -4.61
C HIS A 40 -11.78 7.81 -4.41
N ALA A 41 -12.08 7.41 -3.18
CA ALA A 41 -12.83 6.18 -2.87
C ALA A 41 -14.23 6.19 -3.52
N ARG A 42 -14.93 7.33 -3.48
CA ARG A 42 -16.24 7.50 -4.13
C ARG A 42 -16.19 7.30 -5.65
N LYS A 43 -15.07 7.67 -6.31
CA LYS A 43 -14.89 7.48 -7.76
C LYS A 43 -14.62 6.02 -8.14
N VAL A 44 -14.03 5.24 -7.24
CA VAL A 44 -13.73 3.81 -7.46
C VAL A 44 -14.98 2.94 -7.29
N GLY A 45 -15.87 3.30 -6.37
CA GLY A 45 -17.11 2.56 -6.11
C GLY A 45 -16.93 1.26 -5.33
N LEU A 46 -18.04 0.65 -4.90
CA LEU A 46 -18.06 -0.48 -3.95
C LEU A 46 -17.28 -1.71 -4.43
N ASN A 47 -17.29 -1.99 -5.73
CA ASN A 47 -16.63 -3.17 -6.29
C ASN A 47 -15.09 -3.07 -6.31
N GLY A 48 -14.54 -1.85 -6.23
CA GLY A 48 -13.09 -1.61 -6.19
C GLY A 48 -12.56 -1.26 -4.79
N GLU A 49 -13.42 -1.15 -3.78
CA GLU A 49 -13.05 -0.66 -2.44
C GLU A 49 -11.94 -1.49 -1.79
N ALA A 50 -11.97 -2.81 -1.94
CA ALA A 50 -10.96 -3.70 -1.40
C ALA A 50 -9.57 -3.44 -2.00
N GLY A 51 -9.50 -3.31 -3.33
CA GLY A 51 -8.26 -2.96 -4.04
C GLY A 51 -7.77 -1.58 -3.62
N PHE A 52 -8.65 -0.57 -3.62
CA PHE A 52 -8.31 0.81 -3.26
C PHE A 52 -7.75 0.93 -1.84
N THR A 53 -8.44 0.36 -0.85
CA THR A 53 -8.02 0.36 0.54
C THR A 53 -6.64 -0.29 0.71
N GLU A 54 -6.39 -1.39 0.02
CA GLU A 54 -5.10 -2.07 0.05
C GLU A 54 -3.99 -1.21 -0.57
N GLY A 55 -4.26 -0.53 -1.68
CA GLY A 55 -3.31 0.40 -2.31
C GLY A 55 -2.90 1.54 -1.38
N VAL A 56 -3.89 2.16 -0.70
CA VAL A 56 -3.65 3.21 0.29
C VAL A 56 -2.82 2.68 1.46
N ALA A 57 -3.19 1.52 2.01
CA ALA A 57 -2.47 0.91 3.13
C ALA A 57 -1.03 0.56 2.77
N ALA A 58 -0.80 0.02 1.58
CA ALA A 58 0.52 -0.34 1.08
C ALA A 58 1.44 0.90 0.94
N TYR A 59 0.92 2.01 0.42
CA TYR A 59 1.68 3.26 0.35
C TYR A 59 2.04 3.80 1.74
N ARG A 60 1.08 3.82 2.66
CA ARG A 60 1.30 4.27 4.04
C ARG A 60 2.33 3.40 4.77
N ALA A 61 2.27 2.09 4.60
CA ALA A 61 3.26 1.17 5.18
C ALA A 61 4.67 1.44 4.65
N LYS A 62 4.82 1.65 3.33
CA LYS A 62 6.09 2.06 2.72
C LYS A 62 6.62 3.36 3.32
N GLN A 63 5.77 4.37 3.46
CA GLN A 63 6.15 5.66 4.05
C GLN A 63 6.53 5.55 5.55
N ALA A 64 5.83 4.71 6.32
CA ALA A 64 6.16 4.45 7.71
C ALA A 64 7.57 3.82 7.83
N THR A 65 7.86 2.79 7.03
CA THR A 65 9.21 2.18 7.02
C THR A 65 10.32 3.14 6.57
N ALA A 66 10.01 4.12 5.72
CA ALA A 66 10.96 5.15 5.30
C ALA A 66 11.23 6.20 6.41
N ARG A 67 10.24 6.49 7.27
CA ARG A 67 10.41 7.42 8.41
C ARG A 67 11.17 6.79 9.57
N ASP A 68 11.09 5.47 9.77
CA ASP A 68 11.80 4.77 10.84
C ASP A 68 13.30 4.59 10.56
N PHE A 69 13.72 4.76 9.29
CA PHE A 69 15.13 4.74 8.91
C PHE A 69 15.78 6.12 9.12
N VAL A 70 15.92 6.50 10.39
CA VAL A 70 16.82 7.61 10.78
C VAL A 70 18.17 7.00 11.14
N PRO A 71 19.27 7.37 10.47
CA PRO A 71 20.60 6.90 10.84
C PRO A 71 20.92 7.26 12.30
N GLY A 72 20.89 6.25 13.18
CA GLY A 72 21.21 6.41 14.61
C GLY A 72 20.06 6.16 15.59
N THR A 73 18.84 5.85 15.12
CA THR A 73 17.76 5.40 16.01
C THR A 73 17.88 3.91 16.36
N PRO A 74 17.25 3.45 17.47
CA PRO A 74 17.29 2.03 17.88
C PRO A 74 16.85 1.04 16.78
N ALA A 75 15.94 1.45 15.90
CA ALA A 75 15.49 0.64 14.76
C ALA A 75 16.61 0.36 13.73
N HIS A 76 17.54 1.30 13.52
CA HIS A 76 18.72 1.09 12.68
C HIS A 76 19.70 0.08 13.31
N ILE A 77 19.88 0.14 14.64
CA ILE A 77 20.76 -0.78 15.37
C ILE A 77 20.22 -2.21 15.36
N GLN A 78 18.89 -2.37 15.48
CA GLN A 78 18.25 -3.68 15.49
C GLN A 78 18.32 -4.38 14.12
N HIS A 79 18.17 -3.62 13.02
CA HIS A 79 18.34 -4.15 11.66
C HIS A 79 19.77 -4.64 11.37
N LEU A 80 20.80 -3.99 11.94
CA LEU A 80 22.20 -4.40 11.79
C LEU A 80 22.56 -5.65 12.61
N LEU A 81 21.87 -5.88 13.73
CA LEU A 81 22.07 -7.06 14.57
C LEU A 81 21.42 -8.32 13.99
N GLU A 82 20.31 -8.18 13.27
CA GLU A 82 19.57 -9.30 12.64
C GLU A 82 20.18 -9.78 11.31
N GLN A 83 21.17 -9.08 10.76
CA GLN A 83 21.88 -9.43 9.52
C GLN A 83 23.24 -10.12 9.77
N ARG A 84 23.54 -10.50 11.01
CA ARG A 84 24.72 -11.30 11.39
C ARG A 84 24.30 -12.71 11.81
#